data_AF-A0A3D0XTL9-F1
#
_entry.id   AF-A0A3D0XTL9-F1
#
_cell.length_a   1.000
_cell.length_b   1.000
_cell.length_c   1.000
_cell.angle_alpha   90.00
_cell.angle_beta   90.00
_cell.angle_gamma   90.00
#
_symmetry.space_group_name_H-M   'P 1'
#
loop_
_entity.id
_entity.type
_entity.pdbx_description
1 polymer ?
#
loop_
_entity_poly.entity_id
_entity_poly.type
_entity_poly.pdbx_seq_one_letter_code
_entity_poly.pdbx_strand_id
1 'polypeptide(L)' 'MKHLEIFTDGACSGNPGPGGWGAVLRYGKAEKEISGGERNTTNNRMELTAVIEALSCLKEPCEVCL' A
#
# COMPACT_ATOMS: atom_id res chain seq x y z
N MET A 1 -12.84 10.09 -15.27
CA MET A 1 -12.29 9.05 -14.37
C MET A 1 -12.03 9.67 -13.00
N LYS A 2 -12.15 8.91 -11.92
CA LYS A 2 -11.74 9.40 -10.58
C LYS A 2 -10.22 9.49 -10.53
N HIS A 3 -9.70 10.56 -9.93
CA HIS A 3 -8.27 10.77 -9.71
C HIS A 3 -7.97 10.51 -8.24
N LEU A 4 -7.05 9.59 -7.96
CA LEU A 4 -6.63 9.26 -6.60
C LEU A 4 -5.13 9.47 -6.44
N GLU A 5 -4.73 9.97 -5.28
CA GLU A 5 -3.34 9.93 -4.82
C GLU A 5 -3.20 8.74 -3.87
N ILE A 6 -2.21 7.88 -4.10
CA ILE A 6 -1.93 6.73 -3.26
C ILE A 6 -0.49 6.85 -2.78
N PHE A 7 -0.28 6.81 -1.48
CA PHE A 7 1.05 6.76 -0.87
C PHE A 7 1.25 5.35 -0.33
N THR A 8 2.41 4.75 -0.57
CA THR A 8 2.71 3.39 -0.12
C THR A 8 4.08 3.33 0.53
N ASP A 9 4.21 2.47 1.53
CA ASP A 9 5.49 2.17 2.17
C ASP A 9 5.50 0.72 2.67
N GLY A 10 6.70 0.15 2.75
CA GLY A 10 6.91 -1.20 3.23
C GLY A 10 8.28 -1.33 3.88
N ALA A 11 8.31 -1.97 5.04
CA ALA A 11 9.53 -2.13 5.83
C ALA A 11 9.65 -3.54 6.40
N CYS A 12 10.88 -4.02 6.54
CA CYS A 12 11.16 -5.30 7.18
C CYS A 12 12.31 -5.19 8.19
N SER A 13 12.11 -5.75 9.38
CA SER A 13 13.15 -5.90 10.41
C SER A 13 13.96 -7.17 10.15
N GLY A 14 15.01 -7.04 9.34
CA GLY A 14 15.75 -8.16 8.75
C GLY A 14 15.38 -8.34 7.26
N ASN A 15 16.10 -9.21 6.54
CA ASN A 15 15.83 -9.45 5.13
C ASN A 15 16.25 -10.87 4.69
N PRO A 16 15.53 -11.92 5.11
CA PRO A 16 14.14 -11.88 5.61
C PRO A 16 13.97 -11.65 7.12
N GLY A 17 12.78 -11.25 7.53
CA GLY A 17 12.37 -11.04 8.92
C GLY A 17 10.90 -10.61 9.08
N PRO A 18 10.45 -10.21 10.27
CA PRO A 18 9.13 -9.61 10.45
C PRO A 18 9.03 -8.28 9.71
N GLY A 19 8.01 -8.12 8.88
CA GLY A 19 7.79 -6.91 8.09
C GLY A 19 6.34 -6.45 8.09
N GLY A 20 6.16 -5.18 7.76
CA GLY A 20 4.87 -4.53 7.67
C GLY A 20 4.81 -3.62 6.45
N TRP A 21 3.60 -3.32 6.02
CA TRP A 21 3.32 -2.45 4.89
C TRP A 21 2.15 -1.53 5.23
N GLY A 22 2.10 -0.36 4.60
CA GLY A 22 1.04 0.62 4.79
C GLY A 22 0.75 1.37 3.49
N ALA A 23 -0.50 1.78 3.32
CA ALA A 23 -0.88 2.67 2.24
C ALA A 23 -1.96 3.66 2.67
N VAL A 24 -1.90 4.86 2.10
CA VAL A 24 -2.89 5.93 2.26
C VAL A 24 -3.47 6.23 0.89
N LEU A 25 -4.78 6.05 0.73
CA LEU A 25 -5.53 6.40 -0.48
C LEU A 25 -6.29 7.70 -0.24
N ARG A 26 -6.05 8.72 -1.06
CA ARG A 26 -6.71 10.02 -0.98
C ARG A 26 -7.56 10.27 -2.23
N TYR A 27 -8.81 10.64 -2.00
CA TYR A 27 -9.75 11.12 -3.03
C TYR A 27 -10.37 12.45 -2.57
N GLY A 28 -9.84 13.56 -3.09
CA GLY A 28 -10.23 14.90 -2.64
C GLY A 28 -9.91 15.10 -1.15
N LYS A 29 -10.94 15.24 -0.32
CA LYS A 29 -10.81 15.37 1.15
C LYS A 29 -10.96 14.05 1.91
N ALA A 30 -11.33 12.97 1.22
CA ALA A 30 -11.49 11.66 1.84
C ALA A 30 -10.16 10.92 1.82
N GLU A 31 -9.78 10.37 2.96
CA GLU A 31 -8.60 9.52 3.12
C GLU A 31 -9.00 8.16 3.67
N LYS A 32 -8.30 7.13 3.21
CA LYS A 32 -8.42 5.77 3.73
C LYS A 32 -7.01 5.22 3.93
N GLU A 33 -6.73 4.79 5.16
CA GLU A 33 -5.50 4.11 5.51
C GLU A 33 -5.74 2.59 5.54
N ILE A 34 -4.77 1.84 5.03
CA ILE A 34 -4.73 0.38 5.11
C ILE A 34 -3.31 -0.06 5.49
N SER A 35 -3.20 -1.16 6.21
CA SER A 35 -1.90 -1.72 6.60
C SER A 35 -2.02 -3.21 6.89
N GLY A 36 -0.87 -3.88 6.90
CA GLY A 36 -0.75 -5.29 7.23
C GLY A 36 0.70 -5.67 7.49
N GLY A 37 0.95 -6.97 7.70
CA GLY A 37 2.31 -7.45 7.90
C GLY A 37 2.42 -8.96 7.88
N GLU A 38 3.66 -9.42 7.71
CA GLU A 38 4.02 -10.84 7.64
C GLU A 38 5.20 -11.12 8.59
N ARG A 39 5.12 -12.24 9.32
CA ARG A 39 6.18 -12.61 10.30
C ARG A 39 7.53 -12.94 9.65
N ASN A 40 7.55 -13.32 8.37
CA ASN A 40 8.75 -13.71 7.65
C ASN A 40 8.65 -13.29 6.18
N THR A 41 9.16 -12.10 5.88
CA THR A 41 9.08 -11.44 4.57
C THR A 41 10.36 -10.65 4.28
N THR A 42 10.42 -9.95 3.16
CA THR A 42 11.53 -9.07 2.77
C THR A 42 11.05 -7.64 2.63
N ASN A 43 11.98 -6.68 2.64
CA ASN A 43 11.64 -5.26 2.45
C ASN A 43 10.87 -5.05 1.13
N ASN A 44 11.42 -5.56 0.03
CA ASN A 44 10.83 -5.43 -1.30
C ASN A 44 9.44 -6.08 -1.41
N ARG A 45 9.20 -7.20 -0.70
CA ARG A 45 7.86 -7.81 -0.66
C ARG A 45 6.87 -6.87 0.01
N MET A 46 7.23 -6.23 1.12
CA MET A 46 6.33 -5.31 1.81
C MET A 46 6.05 -4.05 1.00
N GLU A 47 7.06 -3.48 0.34
CA GLU A 47 6.87 -2.31 -0.56
C GLU A 47 5.89 -2.64 -1.68
N LEU A 48 6.05 -3.80 -2.34
CA LEU A 48 5.15 -4.23 -3.41
C LEU A 48 3.75 -4.63 -2.90
N THR A 49 3.67 -5.26 -1.73
CA THR A 49 2.38 -5.61 -1.11
C THR A 49 1.57 -4.35 -0.81
N ALA A 50 2.19 -3.27 -0.33
CA ALA A 50 1.48 -2.00 -0.12
C ALA A 50 0.79 -1.48 -1.39
N VAL A 51 1.50 -1.51 -2.53
CA VAL A 51 0.96 -1.10 -3.84
C VAL A 51 -0.19 -2.00 -4.27
N ILE A 52 0.00 -3.32 -4.17
CA ILE A 52 -1.01 -4.31 -4.59
C ILE A 52 -2.30 -4.16 -3.78
N GLU A 53 -2.19 -4.04 -2.46
CA GLU A 53 -3.33 -3.94 -1.54
C GLU A 53 -4.05 -2.59 -1.69
N ALA A 54 -3.31 -1.51 -1.94
CA ALA A 54 -3.91 -0.21 -2.24
C ALA A 54 -4.71 -0.23 -3.55
N LEU A 55 -4.13 -0.76 -4.63
CA LEU A 55 -4.82 -0.86 -5.92
C LEU A 55 -6.02 -1.82 -5.87
N SER A 56 -5.94 -2.89 -5.07
CA SER A 56 -7.03 -3.85 -4.89
C SER A 56 -8.24 -3.26 -4.15
N CYS A 57 -8.07 -2.14 -3.44
CA CYS A 57 -9.17 -1.41 -2.82
C CYS A 57 -10.02 -0.60 -3.81
N LEU A 58 -9.54 -0.37 -5.04
CA LEU A 58 -10.26 0.41 -6.05
C LEU A 58 -11.45 -0.39 -6.57
N LYS A 59 -12.65 0.18 -6.49
CA LYS A 59 -13.90 -0.48 -6.88
C LYS A 59 -14.24 -0.33 -8.36
N GLU A 60 -13.51 0.52 -9.06
CA GLU A 60 -13.68 0.85 -10.47
C GLU A 60 -12.36 1.40 -11.03
N PRO A 61 -12.17 1.42 -12.36
CA PRO A 61 -10.99 2.03 -12.98
C PRO A 61 -10.82 3.50 -12.58
N CYS A 62 -9.62 3.84 -12.11
CA CYS A 62 -9.26 5.18 -11.68
C CYS A 62 -7.95 5.61 -12.34
N GLU A 63 -7.78 6.93 -12.46
CA GLU A 63 -6.48 7.54 -12.74
C GLU A 63 -5.75 7.70 -11.40
N VAL A 64 -4.56 7.13 -11.28
CA VAL A 64 -3.83 7.03 -10.01
C VAL A 64 -2.50 7.74 -10.13
N CYS A 65 -2.23 8.64 -9.18
CA CYS A 65 -0.89 9.12 -8.86
C CYS A 65 -0.39 8.30 -7.67
N LEU A 66 0.71 7.57 -7.87
CA LEU A 66 1.34 6.68 -6.87
C LEU A 66 2.73 7.22 -6.54
#